data_AF-A0A1L7WT91-F1
#
_entry.id   AF-A0A1L7WT91-F1
#
_cell.length_a   1.000
_cell.length_b   1.000
_cell.length_c   1.000
_cell.angle_alpha   90.00
_cell.angle_beta   90.00
_cell.angle_gamma   90.00
#
_symmetry.space_group_name_H-M   'P 1'
#
loop_
_entity.id
_entity.type
_entity.pdbx_description
1 polymer ?
#
loop_
_entity_poly.entity_id
_entity_poly.type
_entity_poly.pdbx_seq_one_letter_code
_entity_poly.pdbx_strand_id
1 'polypeptide(L)'
;MVHTICVEAGEQLSRVKELVYECHTWSRSPSLRIPPTFWNWRQITHLELRGRQMCEYMETLKGLPSALKTLKAENFCFAVPNNEELAEGLASFLSEISGLVHLELVKSTGRCQLPSSLCKAHHWRRYVITVPGVLSLMHLLVICSRSDYAFLSAVARFPSLETPRFYIDIHENRLEYICHAESEMFMVRHLARHLILNKAGRTFEKIEMVFEDQVHSSGGHDEGGPVVLFTARPRTNGDIQVDYASDQINDQSWADYFDVLESSRLRGHAYLEEVLEWNKLGDEADQALEVAEEEEDGDDLASLFGSSSEREDGAGENVHNE
;
A
#
# COMPACT_ATOMS: atom_id res chain seq x y z
N MET A 1 -12.06 -4.87 -30.16
CA MET A 1 -11.35 -5.38 -31.35
C MET A 1 -9.93 -5.67 -30.90
N VAL A 2 -9.49 -6.93 -30.89
CA VAL A 2 -8.15 -7.31 -30.40
C VAL A 2 -7.18 -7.16 -31.57
N HIS A 3 -6.27 -6.19 -31.49
CA HIS A 3 -5.21 -6.03 -32.48
C HIS A 3 -3.97 -6.80 -32.01
N THR A 4 -3.50 -7.74 -32.82
CA THR A 4 -2.18 -8.34 -32.62
C THR A 4 -1.13 -7.35 -33.13
N ILE A 5 -0.35 -6.78 -32.21
CA ILE A 5 0.78 -5.93 -32.56
C ILE A 5 1.95 -6.85 -32.88
N CYS A 6 2.37 -6.89 -34.14
CA CYS A 6 3.64 -7.49 -34.54
C CYS A 6 4.73 -6.45 -34.37
N VAL A 7 5.68 -6.67 -33.45
CA VAL A 7 6.81 -5.78 -33.22
C VAL A 7 8.03 -6.36 -33.92
N GLU A 8 8.64 -5.60 -34.83
CA GLU A 8 9.92 -5.95 -35.44
C GLU A 8 11.10 -5.52 -34.56
N ALA A 9 12.23 -6.22 -34.69
CA ALA A 9 13.43 -5.89 -33.92
C ALA A 9 13.92 -4.47 -34.26
N GLY A 10 14.02 -3.62 -33.24
CA GLY A 10 14.46 -2.23 -33.39
C GLY A 10 13.34 -1.22 -33.62
N GLU A 11 12.09 -1.65 -33.76
CA GLU A 11 10.95 -0.73 -33.71
C GLU A 11 10.83 -0.10 -32.33
N GLN A 12 10.52 1.19 -32.31
CA GLN A 12 10.30 1.92 -31.07
C GLN A 12 9.14 2.91 -31.21
N LEU A 13 8.17 2.81 -30.31
CA LEU A 13 7.14 3.83 -30.14
C LEU A 13 7.68 4.98 -29.29
N SER A 14 8.22 5.98 -29.99
CA SER A 14 9.03 7.04 -29.39
C SER A 14 8.23 8.17 -28.74
N ARG A 15 6.90 8.25 -28.92
CA ARG A 15 6.05 9.37 -28.46
C ARG A 15 5.05 9.01 -27.36
N VAL A 16 5.07 7.78 -26.88
CA VAL A 16 4.14 7.30 -25.86
C VAL A 16 4.54 7.87 -24.50
N LYS A 17 3.60 8.55 -23.85
CA LYS A 17 3.77 9.09 -22.48
C LYS A 17 3.00 8.30 -21.44
N GLU A 18 1.92 7.67 -21.85
CA GLU A 18 1.02 6.91 -21.00
C GLU A 18 0.92 5.51 -21.60
N LEU A 19 1.29 4.51 -20.81
CA LEU A 19 1.28 3.12 -21.21
C LEU A 19 0.37 2.34 -20.26
N VAL A 20 -0.70 1.79 -20.81
CA VAL A 20 -1.50 0.76 -20.14
C VAL A 20 -1.12 -0.57 -20.76
N TYR A 21 -0.53 -1.45 -19.96
CA TYR A 21 -0.13 -2.78 -20.35
C TYR A 21 -0.93 -3.81 -19.55
N GLU A 22 -1.68 -4.64 -20.25
CA GLU A 22 -2.59 -5.62 -19.66
C GLU A 22 -2.28 -7.03 -20.16
N CYS A 23 -2.14 -7.99 -19.25
CA CYS A 23 -1.98 -9.40 -19.60
C CYS A 23 -3.00 -10.27 -18.84
N HIS A 24 -3.85 -10.97 -19.59
CA HIS A 24 -4.81 -11.93 -19.02
C HIS A 24 -4.32 -13.38 -19.07
N THR A 25 -3.16 -13.64 -19.71
CA THR A 25 -2.69 -15.00 -19.94
C THR A 25 -1.90 -15.53 -18.75
N TRP A 26 -2.08 -16.82 -18.42
CA TRP A 26 -1.21 -17.53 -17.47
C TRP A 26 0.07 -18.04 -18.12
N SER A 27 0.27 -17.75 -19.40
CA SER A 27 1.41 -18.26 -20.15
C SER A 27 2.66 -17.49 -19.75
N ARG A 28 3.65 -18.22 -19.21
CA ARG A 28 5.00 -17.70 -18.99
C ARG A 28 5.79 -17.47 -20.27
N SER A 29 5.19 -17.71 -21.44
CA SER A 29 5.88 -17.56 -22.72
C SER A 29 6.28 -16.10 -22.94
N PRO A 30 7.58 -15.77 -23.01
CA PRO A 30 8.04 -14.40 -23.24
C PRO A 30 7.57 -13.83 -24.58
N SER A 31 7.28 -14.70 -25.56
CA SER A 31 6.81 -14.32 -26.90
C SER A 31 5.42 -13.68 -26.92
N LEU A 32 4.66 -13.77 -25.82
CA LEU A 32 3.36 -13.12 -25.68
C LEU A 32 3.47 -11.73 -25.04
N ARG A 33 4.68 -11.31 -24.64
CA ARG A 33 4.92 -10.00 -24.04
C ARG A 33 5.54 -9.05 -25.06
N ILE A 34 5.08 -7.81 -25.06
CA ILE A 34 5.72 -6.77 -25.87
C ILE A 34 7.11 -6.49 -25.25
N PRO A 35 8.20 -6.59 -26.02
CA PRO A 35 9.53 -6.44 -25.48
C PRO A 35 9.72 -5.04 -24.89
N PRO A 36 10.39 -4.89 -23.73
CA PRO A 36 10.60 -3.58 -23.12
C PRO A 36 11.30 -2.58 -24.04
N THR A 37 12.14 -3.05 -24.96
CA THR A 37 12.86 -2.22 -25.93
C THR A 37 11.96 -1.50 -26.95
N PHE A 38 10.73 -1.97 -27.15
CA PHE A 38 9.75 -1.32 -28.02
C PHE A 38 9.31 0.05 -27.51
N TRP A 39 9.44 0.26 -26.20
CA TRP A 39 9.00 1.49 -25.56
C TRP A 39 10.16 2.46 -25.34
N ASN A 40 9.89 3.74 -25.53
CA ASN A 40 10.81 4.79 -25.10
C ASN A 40 10.54 5.16 -23.64
N TRP A 41 11.11 4.40 -22.70
CA TRP A 41 10.92 4.59 -21.26
C TRP A 41 11.34 5.95 -20.71
N ARG A 42 12.17 6.70 -21.46
CA ARG A 42 12.52 8.09 -21.10
C ARG A 42 11.37 9.08 -21.28
N GLN A 43 10.30 8.69 -21.99
CA GLN A 43 9.12 9.52 -22.22
C GLN A 43 7.89 9.06 -21.48
N ILE A 44 7.87 7.80 -21.01
CA ILE A 44 6.75 7.25 -20.26
C ILE A 44 6.73 7.87 -18.87
N THR A 45 5.69 8.65 -18.61
CA THR A 45 5.43 9.30 -17.33
C THR A 45 4.33 8.60 -16.54
N HIS A 46 3.47 7.84 -17.21
CA HIS A 46 2.37 7.09 -16.61
C HIS A 46 2.42 5.63 -17.09
N LEU A 47 2.48 4.69 -16.15
CA LEU A 47 2.51 3.26 -16.42
C LEU A 47 1.41 2.59 -15.62
N GLU A 48 0.55 1.85 -16.32
CA GLU A 48 -0.40 0.93 -15.69
C GLU A 48 -0.06 -0.50 -16.10
N LEU A 49 0.18 -1.34 -15.11
CA LEU A 49 0.41 -2.77 -15.29
C LEU A 49 -0.79 -3.51 -14.72
N ARG A 50 -1.55 -4.17 -15.59
CA ARG A 50 -2.80 -4.85 -15.22
C ARG A 50 -2.73 -6.33 -15.54
N GLY A 51 -3.24 -7.14 -14.63
CA GLY A 51 -3.48 -8.56 -14.85
C GLY A 51 -2.37 -9.48 -14.34
N ARG A 52 -2.34 -10.69 -14.86
CA ARG A 52 -1.59 -11.82 -14.28
C ARG A 52 -0.11 -11.73 -14.64
N GLN A 53 0.76 -12.21 -13.74
CA GLN A 53 2.21 -12.29 -13.95
C GLN A 53 2.91 -10.94 -14.25
N MET A 54 2.32 -9.81 -13.84
CA MET A 54 2.93 -8.49 -14.02
C MET A 54 4.27 -8.33 -13.29
N CYS A 55 4.49 -9.08 -12.21
CA CYS A 55 5.71 -9.05 -11.42
C CYS A 55 6.92 -9.49 -12.26
N GLU A 56 6.78 -10.59 -13.01
CA GLU A 56 7.84 -11.05 -13.92
C GLU A 56 8.10 -10.04 -15.04
N TYR A 57 7.08 -9.28 -15.45
CA TYR A 57 7.27 -8.21 -16.42
C TYR A 57 8.01 -7.03 -15.80
N MET A 58 7.64 -6.59 -14.59
CA MET A 58 8.33 -5.52 -13.85
C MET A 58 9.84 -5.80 -13.69
N GLU A 59 10.22 -7.04 -13.44
CA GLU A 59 11.64 -7.44 -13.38
C GLU A 59 12.38 -7.12 -14.69
N THR A 60 11.73 -7.29 -15.85
CA THR A 60 12.32 -6.93 -17.15
C THR A 60 12.36 -5.42 -17.41
N LEU A 61 11.67 -4.62 -16.57
CA LEU A 61 11.64 -3.18 -16.68
C LEU A 61 12.70 -2.48 -15.81
N LYS A 62 13.45 -3.23 -15.00
CA LYS A 62 14.48 -2.66 -14.13
C LYS A 62 15.50 -1.82 -14.91
N GLY A 63 15.76 -0.62 -14.41
CA GLY A 63 16.67 0.38 -14.95
C GLY A 63 16.11 1.19 -16.12
N LEU A 64 14.91 0.90 -16.60
CA LEU A 64 14.32 1.56 -17.78
C LEU A 64 13.51 2.83 -17.46
N PRO A 65 12.56 2.83 -16.50
CA PRO A 65 11.60 3.93 -16.32
C PRO A 65 12.20 5.11 -15.53
N SER A 66 13.02 5.93 -16.19
CA SER A 66 13.66 7.09 -15.54
C SER A 66 12.78 8.34 -15.42
N ALA A 67 11.69 8.43 -16.19
CA ALA A 67 10.79 9.59 -16.21
C ALA A 67 9.42 9.32 -15.55
N LEU A 68 9.24 8.13 -14.96
CA LEU A 68 7.95 7.67 -14.47
C LEU A 68 7.50 8.48 -13.25
N LYS A 69 6.28 9.01 -13.32
CA LYS A 69 5.64 9.80 -12.25
C LYS A 69 4.44 9.08 -11.64
N THR A 70 3.75 8.28 -12.43
CA THR A 70 2.59 7.51 -11.99
C THR A 70 2.78 6.05 -12.30
N LEU A 71 2.62 5.21 -11.28
CA LEU A 71 2.59 3.76 -11.42
C LEU A 71 1.27 3.24 -10.85
N LYS A 72 0.48 2.59 -11.70
CA LYS A 72 -0.66 1.79 -11.30
C LYS A 72 -0.35 0.32 -11.54
N ALA A 73 -0.51 -0.48 -10.50
CA ALA A 73 -0.25 -1.90 -10.51
C ALA A 73 -1.52 -2.60 -10.02
N GLU A 74 -2.19 -3.33 -10.90
CA GLU A 74 -3.48 -3.96 -10.65
C GLU A 74 -3.45 -5.46 -10.96
N ASN A 75 -4.12 -6.26 -10.12
CA ASN A 75 -4.33 -7.70 -10.33
C ASN A 75 -3.02 -8.52 -10.37
N PHE A 76 -2.02 -8.13 -9.59
CA PHE A 76 -0.72 -8.82 -9.46
C PHE A 76 -0.89 -10.24 -8.86
N CYS A 77 -1.32 -11.20 -9.68
CA CYS A 77 -1.36 -12.62 -9.32
C CYS A 77 -0.03 -13.29 -9.72
N PHE A 78 0.61 -13.96 -8.77
CA PHE A 78 1.66 -14.94 -9.08
C PHE A 78 1.06 -16.33 -9.36
N ALA A 79 1.75 -17.11 -10.18
CA ALA A 79 1.54 -18.56 -10.26
C ALA A 79 2.35 -19.32 -9.18
N VAL A 80 3.17 -18.62 -8.40
CA VAL A 80 4.10 -19.18 -7.40
C VAL A 80 3.60 -18.81 -5.99
N PRO A 81 3.64 -19.73 -5.02
CA PRO A 81 3.12 -19.49 -3.67
C PRO A 81 3.97 -18.57 -2.79
N ASN A 82 5.15 -18.12 -3.23
CA ASN A 82 6.05 -17.32 -2.39
C ASN A 82 5.74 -15.82 -2.47
N ASN A 83 5.02 -15.40 -1.44
CA ASN A 83 4.50 -14.07 -1.20
C ASN A 83 5.58 -13.00 -0.90
N GLU A 84 6.78 -13.40 -0.45
CA GLU A 84 7.85 -12.47 -0.06
C GLU A 84 8.67 -11.98 -1.26
N GLU A 85 8.95 -12.86 -2.22
CA GLU A 85 9.64 -12.51 -3.48
C GLU A 85 8.91 -11.40 -4.26
N LEU A 86 7.56 -11.35 -4.18
CA LEU A 86 6.79 -10.28 -4.81
C LEU A 86 7.09 -8.92 -4.19
N ALA A 87 7.08 -8.86 -2.85
CA ALA A 87 7.34 -7.63 -2.14
C ALA A 87 8.76 -7.13 -2.39
N GLU A 88 9.73 -8.04 -2.43
CA GLU A 88 11.11 -7.71 -2.77
C GLU A 88 11.26 -7.23 -4.21
N GLY A 89 10.62 -7.90 -5.17
CA GLY A 89 10.63 -7.49 -6.57
C GLY A 89 10.03 -6.10 -6.79
N LEU A 90 8.87 -5.83 -6.18
CA LEU A 90 8.24 -4.51 -6.23
C LEU A 90 9.10 -3.43 -5.54
N ALA A 91 9.67 -3.73 -4.37
CA ALA A 91 10.56 -2.79 -3.67
C ALA A 91 11.82 -2.49 -4.49
N SER A 92 12.41 -3.52 -5.09
CA SER A 92 13.56 -3.37 -5.99
C SER A 92 13.19 -2.52 -7.21
N PHE A 93 12.04 -2.77 -7.84
CA PHE A 93 11.58 -1.97 -8.98
C PHE A 93 11.33 -0.50 -8.60
N LEU A 94 10.65 -0.25 -7.49
CA LEU A 94 10.38 1.10 -6.99
C LEU A 94 11.67 1.86 -6.65
N SER A 95 12.74 1.16 -6.22
CA SER A 95 14.03 1.78 -5.88
C SER A 95 14.77 2.42 -7.03
N GLU A 96 14.38 2.07 -8.24
CA GLU A 96 14.99 2.61 -9.44
C GLU A 96 14.20 3.81 -9.99
N ILE A 97 13.06 4.14 -9.39
CA ILE A 97 12.17 5.22 -9.83
C ILE A 97 12.25 6.41 -8.86
N SER A 98 13.19 7.32 -9.10
CA SER A 98 13.41 8.49 -8.24
C SER A 98 12.37 9.61 -8.37
N GLY A 99 11.50 9.55 -9.38
CA GLY A 99 10.53 10.60 -9.71
C GLY A 99 9.06 10.23 -9.44
N LEU A 100 8.80 9.13 -8.76
CA LEU A 100 7.44 8.63 -8.56
C LEU A 100 6.64 9.56 -7.63
N VAL A 101 5.49 10.03 -8.11
CA VAL A 101 4.57 10.95 -7.43
C VAL A 101 3.29 10.22 -7.01
N HIS A 102 2.79 9.34 -7.88
CA HIS A 102 1.54 8.61 -7.68
C HIS A 102 1.81 7.12 -7.73
N LEU A 103 1.47 6.42 -6.66
CA LEU A 103 1.59 4.97 -6.56
C LEU A 103 0.22 4.37 -6.25
N GLU A 104 -0.24 3.50 -7.12
CA GLU A 104 -1.51 2.82 -6.99
C GLU A 104 -1.28 1.31 -7.07
N LEU A 105 -1.55 0.60 -5.97
CA LEU A 105 -1.40 -0.85 -5.83
C LEU A 105 -2.77 -1.46 -5.53
N VAL A 106 -3.46 -1.92 -6.58
CA VAL A 106 -4.84 -2.42 -6.52
C VAL A 106 -4.87 -3.94 -6.54
N LYS A 107 -5.57 -4.54 -5.57
CA LYS A 107 -5.86 -5.98 -5.57
C LYS A 107 -7.01 -6.28 -6.54
N SER A 108 -6.97 -7.45 -7.18
CA SER A 108 -8.16 -7.99 -7.84
C SER A 108 -9.18 -8.43 -6.80
N THR A 109 -10.44 -8.12 -7.00
CA THR A 109 -11.62 -8.60 -6.26
C THR A 109 -11.88 -10.12 -6.42
N GLY A 110 -10.83 -10.94 -6.52
CA GLY A 110 -10.91 -12.40 -6.65
C GLY A 110 -9.95 -13.16 -5.74
N ARG A 111 -9.84 -14.49 -5.93
CA ARG A 111 -8.97 -15.39 -5.14
C ARG A 111 -7.46 -15.07 -5.21
N CYS A 112 -7.06 -14.10 -6.04
CA CYS A 112 -5.70 -13.58 -6.02
C CYS A 112 -5.56 -12.58 -4.88
N GLN A 113 -5.21 -13.07 -3.70
CA GLN A 113 -4.82 -12.20 -2.61
C GLN A 113 -3.47 -11.56 -2.96
N LEU A 114 -3.38 -10.22 -2.88
CA LEU A 114 -2.08 -9.61 -2.62
C LEU A 114 -1.54 -10.33 -1.39
N PRO A 115 -0.28 -10.79 -1.42
CA PRO A 115 0.33 -11.43 -0.28
C PRO A 115 0.02 -10.69 1.03
N SER A 116 -0.48 -11.38 2.05
CA SER A 116 -0.54 -10.79 3.39
C SER A 116 0.84 -10.32 3.87
N SER A 117 1.91 -10.87 3.28
CA SER A 117 3.28 -10.37 3.44
C SER A 117 3.46 -8.93 2.96
N LEU A 118 2.78 -8.47 1.90
CA LEU A 118 2.80 -7.06 1.49
C LEU A 118 2.11 -6.17 2.52
N CYS A 119 1.23 -6.71 3.37
CA CYS A 119 0.66 -5.97 4.50
C CYS A 119 1.59 -5.96 5.73
N LYS A 120 2.74 -6.67 5.70
CA LYS A 120 3.71 -6.60 6.79
C LYS A 120 4.43 -5.25 6.78
N ALA A 121 4.45 -4.59 7.94
CA ALA A 121 5.01 -3.26 8.11
C ALA A 121 6.46 -3.09 7.61
N HIS A 122 7.30 -4.11 7.76
CA HIS A 122 8.72 -4.02 7.36
C HIS A 122 8.91 -3.83 5.84
N HIS A 123 8.02 -4.38 5.00
CA HIS A 123 8.07 -4.13 3.56
C HIS A 123 7.74 -2.65 3.24
N TRP A 124 6.77 -2.08 3.95
CA TRP A 124 6.41 -0.68 3.80
C TRP A 124 7.45 0.29 4.32
N ARG A 125 8.15 -0.04 5.41
CA ARG A 125 9.33 0.71 5.84
C ARG A 125 10.35 0.83 4.72
N ARG A 126 10.58 -0.25 3.97
CA ARG A 126 11.47 -0.24 2.80
C ARG A 126 10.92 0.67 1.70
N TYR A 127 9.63 0.61 1.38
CA TYR A 127 9.02 1.50 0.37
C TYR A 127 9.14 2.99 0.74
N VAL A 128 8.92 3.35 2.00
CA VAL A 128 9.06 4.73 2.51
C VAL A 128 10.45 5.29 2.20
N ILE A 129 11.50 4.50 2.47
CA ILE A 129 12.89 4.88 2.21
C ILE A 129 13.15 5.02 0.70
N THR A 130 12.50 4.15 -0.06
CA THR A 130 12.78 3.95 -1.48
C THR A 130 12.13 5.00 -2.37
N VAL A 131 10.90 5.42 -2.06
CA VAL A 131 10.12 6.38 -2.83
C VAL A 131 9.52 7.48 -1.93
N PRO A 132 10.36 8.33 -1.30
CA PRO A 132 9.90 9.32 -0.32
C PRO A 132 9.08 10.47 -0.95
N GLY A 133 9.13 10.61 -2.29
CA GLY A 133 8.45 11.66 -3.05
C GLY A 133 6.98 11.38 -3.40
N VAL A 134 6.44 10.21 -3.02
CA VAL A 134 5.03 9.85 -3.31
C VAL A 134 4.09 10.82 -2.58
N LEU A 135 3.23 11.50 -3.36
CA LEU A 135 2.20 12.42 -2.87
C LEU A 135 0.85 11.73 -2.69
N SER A 136 0.58 10.69 -3.48
CA SER A 136 -0.66 9.93 -3.43
C SER A 136 -0.38 8.44 -3.47
N LEU A 137 -0.97 7.73 -2.52
CA LEU A 137 -0.86 6.28 -2.37
C LEU A 137 -2.27 5.69 -2.41
N MET A 138 -2.49 4.71 -3.27
CA MET A 138 -3.73 3.95 -3.29
C MET A 138 -3.41 2.48 -3.02
N HIS A 139 -3.99 1.91 -1.97
CA HIS A 139 -3.74 0.52 -1.59
C HIS A 139 -5.02 -0.15 -1.09
N LEU A 140 -5.08 -1.47 -1.15
CA LEU A 140 -6.12 -2.22 -0.44
C LEU A 140 -5.64 -2.49 0.99
N LEU A 141 -6.47 -2.11 1.96
CA LEU A 141 -6.33 -2.46 3.35
C LEU A 141 -7.32 -3.58 3.67
N VAL A 142 -6.80 -4.77 3.93
CA VAL A 142 -7.62 -5.87 4.43
C VAL A 142 -7.66 -5.79 5.94
N ILE A 143 -8.83 -5.51 6.52
CA ILE A 143 -8.99 -5.41 7.98
C ILE A 143 -9.18 -6.82 8.52
N CYS A 144 -8.12 -7.38 9.08
CA CYS A 144 -8.08 -8.77 9.55
C CYS A 144 -7.58 -8.90 10.99
N SER A 145 -6.75 -7.95 11.49
CA SER A 145 -6.11 -8.08 12.82
C SER A 145 -5.27 -6.85 13.22
N ARG A 146 -4.52 -6.95 14.33
CA ARG A 146 -3.50 -5.98 14.77
C ARG A 146 -2.44 -5.63 13.71
N SER A 147 -2.24 -6.47 12.69
CA SER A 147 -1.28 -6.22 11.59
C SER A 147 -1.50 -4.89 10.88
N ASP A 148 -2.73 -4.39 10.92
CA ASP A 148 -3.20 -3.31 10.07
C ASP A 148 -2.66 -1.95 10.57
N TYR A 149 -2.50 -1.79 11.89
CA TYR A 149 -1.90 -0.59 12.48
C TYR A 149 -0.42 -0.45 12.17
N ALA A 150 0.33 -1.56 12.14
CA ALA A 150 1.75 -1.51 11.79
C ALA A 150 1.95 -1.10 10.33
N PHE A 151 1.07 -1.56 9.43
CA PHE A 151 1.00 -1.09 8.05
C PHE A 151 0.66 0.42 8.00
N LEU A 152 -0.38 0.87 8.70
CA LEU A 152 -0.78 2.28 8.71
C LEU A 152 0.33 3.18 9.26
N SER A 153 1.01 2.78 10.33
CA SER A 153 2.18 3.51 10.85
C SER A 153 3.30 3.59 9.82
N ALA A 154 3.54 2.52 9.04
CA ALA A 154 4.52 2.56 7.96
C ALA A 154 4.09 3.52 6.83
N VAL A 155 2.81 3.52 6.43
CA VAL A 155 2.27 4.48 5.44
C VAL A 155 2.36 5.92 5.95
N ALA A 156 2.11 6.15 7.24
CA ALA A 156 2.23 7.47 7.86
C ALA A 156 3.67 8.02 7.82
N ARG A 157 4.68 7.17 7.67
CA ARG A 157 6.09 7.60 7.55
C ARG A 157 6.47 8.15 6.18
N PHE A 158 5.62 8.06 5.15
CA PHE A 158 5.92 8.71 3.87
C PHE A 158 5.94 10.23 4.05
N PRO A 159 7.08 10.92 3.89
CA PRO A 159 7.20 12.33 4.27
C PRO A 159 6.38 13.25 3.37
N SER A 160 6.23 12.90 2.09
CA SER A 160 5.53 13.71 1.09
C SER A 160 4.08 13.27 0.87
N LEU A 161 3.63 12.16 1.48
CA LEU A 161 2.29 11.62 1.22
C LEU A 161 1.22 12.55 1.79
N GLU A 162 0.34 13.03 0.91
CA GLU A 162 -0.72 14.00 1.20
C GLU A 162 -2.11 13.35 1.12
N THR A 163 -2.29 12.38 0.22
CA THR A 163 -3.60 11.77 -0.08
C THR A 163 -3.54 10.23 -0.16
N PRO A 164 -3.49 9.53 0.98
CA PRO A 164 -3.67 8.09 1.00
C PRO A 164 -5.13 7.72 0.71
N ARG A 165 -5.33 6.70 -0.13
CA ARG A 165 -6.61 6.06 -0.41
C ARG A 165 -6.51 4.58 -0.10
N PHE A 166 -7.42 4.09 0.74
CA PHE A 166 -7.50 2.69 1.11
C PHE A 166 -8.79 2.07 0.58
N TYR A 167 -8.70 0.93 -0.09
CA TYR A 167 -9.84 0.06 -0.36
C TYR A 167 -9.96 -0.90 0.81
N ILE A 168 -11.07 -0.84 1.55
CA ILE A 168 -11.26 -1.59 2.77
C ILE A 168 -11.94 -2.92 2.43
N ASP A 169 -11.24 -4.02 2.71
CA ASP A 169 -11.75 -5.39 2.58
C ASP A 169 -11.87 -5.99 3.98
N ILE A 170 -13.10 -6.15 4.47
CA ILE A 170 -13.38 -6.66 5.82
C ILE A 170 -13.46 -8.18 5.73
N HIS A 171 -12.32 -8.84 5.93
CA HIS A 171 -12.21 -10.28 5.74
C HIS A 171 -12.53 -11.02 7.04
N GLU A 172 -13.78 -10.94 7.49
CA GLU A 172 -14.23 -11.78 8.60
C GLU A 172 -14.92 -13.05 8.09
N ASN A 173 -14.55 -14.20 8.67
CA ASN A 173 -15.33 -15.45 8.61
C ASN A 173 -16.71 -15.33 9.31
N ARG A 174 -17.15 -14.11 9.65
CA ARG A 174 -18.35 -13.86 10.41
C ARG A 174 -19.45 -13.47 9.44
N LEU A 175 -20.43 -14.35 9.31
CA LEU A 175 -21.74 -14.11 8.67
C LEU A 175 -22.54 -12.96 9.33
N GLU A 176 -21.90 -12.11 10.15
CA GLU A 176 -22.53 -11.18 11.09
C GLU A 176 -22.04 -9.73 10.92
N TYR A 177 -21.02 -9.47 10.10
CA TYR A 177 -20.63 -8.08 9.81
C TYR A 177 -21.65 -7.46 8.87
N ILE A 178 -22.58 -6.69 9.44
CA ILE A 178 -23.54 -5.89 8.68
C ILE A 178 -22.92 -4.50 8.48
N CYS A 179 -22.46 -4.25 7.24
CA CYS A 179 -21.99 -2.94 6.79
C CYS A 179 -23.06 -1.87 7.08
N HIS A 180 -22.66 -0.79 7.76
CA HIS A 180 -23.53 0.34 8.07
C HIS A 180 -22.72 1.63 8.11
N ALA A 181 -23.28 2.71 7.58
CA ALA A 181 -22.60 3.98 7.36
C ALA A 181 -21.95 4.52 8.65
N GLU A 182 -22.67 4.47 9.78
CA GLU A 182 -22.13 4.98 11.04
C GLU A 182 -20.94 4.16 11.54
N SER A 183 -20.99 2.84 11.41
CA SER A 183 -19.93 1.94 11.86
C SER A 183 -18.66 2.12 11.05
N GLU A 184 -18.82 2.20 9.74
CA GLU A 184 -17.72 2.50 8.83
C GLU A 184 -17.19 3.91 9.06
N MET A 185 -18.04 4.91 9.31
CA MET A 185 -17.61 6.26 9.67
C MET A 185 -16.77 6.29 10.96
N PHE A 186 -17.15 5.52 11.98
CA PHE A 186 -16.36 5.39 13.22
C PHE A 186 -15.02 4.73 12.95
N MET A 187 -15.01 3.63 12.19
CA MET A 187 -13.78 2.95 11.77
C MET A 187 -12.86 3.90 11.01
N VAL A 188 -13.38 4.62 10.01
CA VAL A 188 -12.65 5.60 9.21
C VAL A 188 -12.05 6.67 10.11
N ARG A 189 -12.82 7.20 11.06
CA ARG A 189 -12.33 8.19 12.01
C ARG A 189 -11.18 7.64 12.84
N HIS A 190 -11.30 6.40 13.32
CA HIS A 190 -10.27 5.75 14.13
C HIS A 190 -8.98 5.52 13.32
N LEU A 191 -9.07 4.88 12.15
CA LEU A 191 -7.90 4.61 11.28
C LEU A 191 -7.24 5.91 10.79
N ALA A 192 -8.04 6.92 10.43
CA ALA A 192 -7.53 8.24 10.06
C ALA A 192 -6.78 8.90 11.23
N ARG A 193 -7.28 8.75 12.46
CA ARG A 193 -6.62 9.28 13.66
C ARG A 193 -5.25 8.64 13.85
N HIS A 194 -5.19 7.32 13.74
CA HIS A 194 -3.93 6.59 13.82
C HIS A 194 -2.89 7.09 12.82
N LEU A 195 -3.30 7.22 11.54
CA LEU A 195 -2.44 7.75 10.48
C LEU A 195 -1.95 9.16 10.77
N ILE A 196 -2.85 10.05 11.22
CA ILE A 196 -2.52 11.45 11.50
C ILE A 196 -1.54 11.56 12.68
N LEU A 197 -1.77 10.80 13.76
CA LEU A 197 -0.89 10.80 14.94
C LEU A 197 0.52 10.29 14.59
N ASN A 198 0.62 9.30 13.71
CA ASN A 198 1.87 8.70 13.28
C ASN A 198 2.51 9.39 12.06
N LYS A 199 1.93 10.51 11.57
CA LYS A 199 2.36 11.15 10.31
C LYS A 199 3.74 11.81 10.44
N ALA A 200 4.68 11.38 9.60
CA ALA A 200 5.95 12.07 9.41
C ALA A 200 5.91 13.06 8.24
N GLY A 201 6.61 14.20 8.37
CA GLY A 201 6.75 15.18 7.29
C GLY A 201 5.49 16.05 7.09
N ARG A 202 4.98 16.12 5.85
CA ARG A 202 3.80 16.95 5.52
C ARG A 202 2.53 16.37 6.15
N THR A 203 1.60 17.22 6.55
CA THR A 203 0.27 16.78 7.00
C THR A 203 -0.53 16.22 5.84
N PHE A 204 -1.37 15.22 6.09
CA PHE A 204 -2.33 14.75 5.10
C PHE A 204 -3.33 15.85 4.74
N GLU A 205 -3.61 16.02 3.46
CA GLU A 205 -4.70 16.89 2.97
C GLU A 205 -6.06 16.21 3.21
N LYS A 206 -6.13 14.92 2.90
CA LYS A 206 -7.29 14.05 3.12
C LYS A 206 -6.86 12.59 3.15
N ILE A 207 -7.64 11.77 3.84
CA ILE A 207 -7.50 10.31 3.85
C ILE A 207 -8.79 9.75 3.26
N GLU A 208 -8.69 8.94 2.22
CA GLU A 208 -9.83 8.35 1.53
C GLU A 208 -9.92 6.87 1.90
N MET A 209 -11.13 6.40 2.22
CA MET A 209 -11.40 5.00 2.53
C MET A 209 -12.63 4.56 1.75
N VAL A 210 -12.47 3.51 0.97
CA VAL A 210 -13.46 3.00 0.03
C VAL A 210 -13.92 1.64 0.53
N PHE A 211 -15.18 1.54 0.94
CA PHE A 211 -15.79 0.28 1.36
C PHE A 211 -16.57 -0.28 0.17
N GLU A 212 -16.34 -1.55 -0.15
CA GLU A 212 -17.08 -2.28 -1.18
C GLU A 212 -17.81 -3.45 -0.51
N ASP A 213 -19.14 -3.49 -0.60
CA ASP A 213 -19.89 -4.63 -0.07
C ASP A 213 -19.74 -5.85 -1.00
N GLN A 214 -19.00 -6.85 -0.53
CA GLN A 214 -18.79 -8.11 -1.24
C GLN A 214 -19.88 -9.16 -0.93
N VAL A 215 -20.75 -8.91 0.07
CA VAL A 215 -21.64 -9.93 0.70
C VAL A 215 -22.68 -10.50 -0.27
N HIS A 216 -23.00 -9.80 -1.36
CA HIS A 216 -24.11 -10.16 -2.25
C HIS A 216 -23.70 -10.90 -3.54
N SER A 217 -22.41 -11.08 -3.81
CA SER A 217 -21.91 -11.63 -5.09
C SER A 217 -21.98 -13.15 -5.23
N SER A 218 -22.44 -13.88 -4.21
CA SER A 218 -22.56 -15.35 -4.26
C SER A 218 -23.61 -15.85 -5.28
N GLY A 219 -24.45 -14.95 -5.82
CA GLY A 219 -25.55 -15.23 -6.74
C GLY A 219 -25.30 -14.94 -8.22
N GLY A 220 -24.06 -15.01 -8.73
CA GLY A 220 -23.77 -15.08 -10.18
C GLY A 220 -24.20 -13.87 -11.05
N HIS A 221 -24.71 -12.80 -10.44
CA HIS A 221 -24.94 -11.52 -11.08
C HIS A 221 -23.82 -10.57 -10.63
N ASP A 222 -22.99 -10.13 -11.58
CA ASP A 222 -21.90 -9.16 -11.41
C ASP A 222 -22.41 -7.74 -11.10
N GLU A 223 -23.51 -7.60 -10.36
CA GLU A 223 -23.92 -6.32 -9.81
C GLU A 223 -23.09 -6.11 -8.55
N GLY A 224 -21.88 -5.57 -8.75
CA GLY A 224 -20.98 -5.19 -7.67
C GLY A 224 -21.73 -4.36 -6.64
N GLY A 225 -21.50 -4.67 -5.37
CA GLY A 225 -22.11 -3.93 -4.27
C GLY A 225 -21.73 -2.44 -4.31
N PRO A 226 -22.37 -1.63 -3.47
CA PRO A 226 -22.13 -0.21 -3.36
C PRO A 226 -20.66 0.00 -3.00
N VAL A 227 -20.13 1.06 -3.59
CA VAL A 227 -18.81 1.55 -3.25
C VAL A 227 -19.04 2.83 -2.47
N VAL A 228 -18.81 2.83 -1.17
CA VAL A 228 -18.95 4.04 -0.33
C VAL A 228 -17.57 4.64 -0.10
N LEU A 229 -17.38 5.86 -0.61
CA LEU A 229 -16.17 6.64 -0.36
C LEU A 229 -16.36 7.54 0.86
N PHE A 230 -15.61 7.25 1.91
CA PHE A 230 -15.42 8.13 3.05
C PHE A 230 -14.17 8.98 2.85
N THR A 231 -14.25 10.26 3.20
CA THR A 231 -13.14 11.20 3.20
C THR A 231 -12.94 11.76 4.60
N ALA A 232 -11.82 11.42 5.22
CA ALA A 232 -11.39 11.98 6.49
C ALA A 232 -10.44 13.18 6.28
N ARG A 233 -10.68 14.27 7.01
CA ARG A 233 -9.85 15.49 6.98
C ARG A 233 -9.49 15.94 8.40
N PRO A 234 -8.22 16.23 8.69
CA PRO A 234 -7.84 16.82 9.97
C PRO A 234 -8.43 18.24 10.09
N ARG A 235 -8.97 18.57 11.26
CA ARG A 235 -9.42 19.91 11.62
C ARG A 235 -8.36 20.64 12.44
N THR A 236 -8.47 21.97 12.50
CA THR A 236 -7.54 22.83 13.26
C THR A 236 -7.56 22.58 14.77
N ASN A 237 -8.62 21.97 15.30
CA ASN A 237 -8.78 21.64 16.71
C ASN A 237 -8.26 20.23 17.07
N GLY A 238 -7.66 19.51 16.12
CA GLY A 238 -7.21 18.11 16.31
C GLY A 238 -8.30 17.06 16.10
N ASP A 239 -9.56 17.46 15.86
CA ASP A 239 -10.61 16.52 15.47
C ASP A 239 -10.47 16.08 14.02
N ILE A 240 -11.16 15.00 13.68
CA ILE A 240 -11.23 14.47 12.31
C ILE A 240 -12.65 14.55 11.83
N GLN A 241 -12.83 15.33 10.76
CA GLN A 241 -14.08 15.34 10.01
C GLN A 241 -14.10 14.14 9.08
N VAL A 242 -15.18 13.38 9.09
CA VAL A 242 -15.42 12.30 8.13
C VAL A 242 -16.68 12.66 7.34
N ASP A 243 -16.51 12.83 6.04
CA ASP A 243 -17.60 13.02 5.08
C ASP A 243 -17.73 11.75 4.24
N TYR A 244 -18.89 11.49 3.64
CA TYR A 244 -19.06 10.42 2.65
C TYR A 244 -19.79 10.95 1.40
N ALA A 245 -19.49 10.37 0.24
CA ALA A 245 -20.06 10.79 -1.04
C ALA A 245 -21.52 10.28 -1.16
N SER A 246 -22.47 11.11 -0.69
CA SER A 246 -23.88 10.70 -0.64
C SER A 246 -24.60 10.72 -1.99
N ASP A 247 -24.01 11.37 -2.99
CA ASP A 247 -24.51 11.44 -4.36
C ASP A 247 -24.49 10.09 -5.10
N GLN A 248 -23.78 9.10 -4.54
CA GLN A 248 -23.77 7.72 -5.03
C GLN A 248 -24.94 6.88 -4.49
N ILE A 249 -25.74 7.43 -3.57
CA ILE A 249 -26.82 6.74 -2.85
C ILE A 249 -28.19 7.18 -3.39
N ASN A 250 -28.45 6.94 -4.69
CA ASN A 250 -29.79 7.22 -5.26
C ASN A 250 -30.69 5.99 -5.35
N ASP A 251 -30.22 4.84 -4.88
CA ASP A 251 -31.01 3.62 -4.90
C ASP A 251 -31.68 3.40 -3.54
N GLN A 252 -33.02 3.25 -3.57
CA GLN A 252 -33.87 3.08 -2.39
C GLN A 252 -33.52 1.79 -1.62
N SER A 253 -32.84 0.83 -2.28
CA SER A 253 -32.28 -0.36 -1.66
C SER A 253 -31.25 -0.07 -0.56
N TRP A 254 -30.71 1.15 -0.50
CA TRP A 254 -29.70 1.58 0.49
C TRP A 254 -30.27 2.23 1.75
N ALA A 255 -31.59 2.41 1.83
CA ALA A 255 -32.21 3.04 3.00
C ALA A 255 -31.77 2.35 4.30
N ASP A 256 -31.69 1.03 4.30
CA ASP A 256 -31.34 0.20 5.45
C ASP A 256 -29.87 0.37 5.88
N TYR A 257 -28.96 0.67 4.95
CA TYR A 257 -27.54 0.93 5.25
C TYR A 257 -27.33 2.29 5.96
N PHE A 258 -28.27 3.23 5.81
CA PHE A 258 -28.27 4.53 6.48
C PHE A 258 -29.32 4.64 7.61
N ASP A 259 -30.20 3.65 7.80
CA ASP A 259 -31.24 3.68 8.85
C ASP A 259 -30.68 3.22 10.20
N VAL A 260 -30.31 4.23 10.99
CA VAL A 260 -29.83 4.13 12.38
C VAL A 260 -30.86 3.47 13.32
N LEU A 261 -32.16 3.66 13.07
CA LEU A 261 -33.24 3.16 13.94
C LEU A 261 -33.52 1.68 13.72
N GLU A 262 -33.37 1.18 12.50
CA GLU A 262 -33.48 -0.24 12.22
C GLU A 262 -32.21 -0.99 12.67
N SER A 263 -31.05 -0.37 12.48
CA SER A 263 -29.75 -0.89 12.96
C SER A 263 -29.67 -1.05 14.48
N SER A 264 -30.23 -0.12 15.24
CA SER A 264 -30.26 -0.23 16.72
C SER A 264 -31.23 -1.31 17.25
N ARG A 265 -32.20 -1.75 16.44
CA ARG A 265 -33.15 -2.83 16.80
C ARG A 265 -32.62 -4.23 16.51
N LEU A 266 -31.75 -4.36 15.51
CA LEU A 266 -31.15 -5.65 15.12
C LEU A 266 -29.92 -6.03 15.97
N ARG A 267 -29.32 -5.07 16.70
CA ARG A 267 -27.99 -5.23 17.32
C ARG A 267 -28.03 -5.15 18.86
N GLY A 268 -28.01 -6.28 19.53
CA GLY A 268 -27.77 -6.33 20.98
C GLY A 268 -26.28 -6.11 21.30
N HIS A 269 -25.97 -5.13 22.17
CA HIS A 269 -24.75 -4.89 22.98
C HIS A 269 -23.31 -5.06 22.44
N ALA A 270 -23.02 -5.92 21.46
CA ALA A 270 -21.67 -6.25 20.99
C ALA A 270 -20.91 -5.07 20.35
N TYR A 271 -21.63 -4.14 19.73
CA TYR A 271 -21.05 -3.06 18.93
C TYR A 271 -20.22 -2.04 19.74
N LEU A 272 -20.69 -1.67 20.95
CA LEU A 272 -19.93 -0.72 21.79
C LEU A 272 -18.67 -1.40 22.35
N GLU A 273 -18.75 -2.69 22.66
CA GLU A 273 -17.63 -3.47 23.17
C GLU A 273 -16.56 -3.68 22.09
N GLU A 274 -16.95 -3.98 20.85
CA GLU A 274 -16.02 -4.09 19.71
C GLU A 274 -15.33 -2.75 19.37
N VAL A 275 -16.07 -1.63 19.40
CA VAL A 275 -15.48 -0.30 19.19
C VAL A 275 -14.51 0.07 20.32
N LEU A 276 -14.84 -0.28 21.57
CA LEU A 276 -13.92 -0.10 22.70
C LEU A 276 -12.70 -1.03 22.58
N GLU A 277 -12.88 -2.24 22.09
CA GLU A 277 -11.79 -3.18 21.79
C GLU A 277 -10.89 -2.62 20.69
N TRP A 278 -11.43 -2.02 19.62
CA TRP A 278 -10.63 -1.41 18.57
C TRP A 278 -9.83 -0.21 19.07
N ASN A 279 -10.42 0.64 19.91
CA ASN A 279 -9.67 1.72 20.56
C ASN A 279 -8.51 1.17 21.41
N LYS A 280 -8.78 0.13 22.21
CA LYS A 280 -7.76 -0.54 23.01
C LYS A 280 -6.66 -1.17 22.14
N LEU A 281 -7.02 -1.78 21.02
CA LEU A 281 -6.07 -2.37 20.07
C LEU A 281 -5.19 -1.31 19.40
N GLY A 282 -5.73 -0.12 19.10
CA GLY A 282 -4.96 1.02 18.63
C GLY A 282 -3.92 1.47 19.67
N ASP A 283 -4.35 1.68 20.91
CA ASP A 283 -3.46 2.09 22.01
C ASP A 283 -2.34 1.05 22.27
N GLU A 284 -2.66 -0.26 22.20
CA GLU A 284 -1.66 -1.33 22.34
C GLU A 284 -0.67 -1.39 21.16
N ALA A 285 -1.10 -1.06 19.95
CA ALA A 285 -0.25 -1.04 18.76
C ALA A 285 0.75 0.13 18.81
N ASP A 286 0.32 1.31 19.28
CA ASP A 286 1.20 2.45 19.51
C ASP A 286 2.30 2.09 20.53
N GLN A 287 1.93 1.45 21.65
CA GLN A 287 2.88 1.02 22.67
C GLN A 287 3.89 -0.02 22.15
N ALA A 288 3.45 -0.96 21.31
CA ALA A 288 4.35 -1.95 20.71
C ALA A 288 5.33 -1.33 19.70
N LEU A 289 4.94 -0.24 19.04
CA LEU A 289 5.81 0.50 18.13
C LEU A 289 6.92 1.22 18.89
N GLU A 290 6.58 1.88 20.00
CA GLU A 290 7.55 2.57 20.87
C GLU A 290 8.64 1.60 21.37
N VAL A 291 8.25 0.41 21.84
CA VAL A 291 9.20 -0.62 22.30
C VAL A 291 10.11 -1.10 21.18
N ALA A 292 9.59 -1.29 19.96
CA ALA A 292 10.38 -1.74 18.83
C ALA A 292 11.41 -0.69 18.34
N GLU A 293 11.12 0.60 18.51
CA GLU A 293 12.07 1.67 18.20
C GLU A 293 13.20 1.75 19.23
N GLU A 294 12.88 1.52 20.52
CA GLU A 294 13.90 1.46 21.58
C GLU A 294 14.86 0.27 21.43
N GLU A 295 14.39 -0.87 20.90
CA GLU A 295 15.23 -2.04 20.64
C GLU A 295 16.12 -1.90 19.40
N GLU A 296 15.68 -1.20 18.33
CA GLU A 296 16.50 -0.97 17.13
C GLU A 296 17.64 0.04 17.36
N ASP A 297 17.47 1.01 18.29
CA ASP A 297 18.51 1.98 18.66
C ASP A 297 19.52 1.42 19.70
N GLY A 298 19.25 0.24 20.27
CA GLY A 298 20.09 -0.40 21.29
C GLY A 298 21.20 -1.32 20.76
N ASP A 299 21.15 -1.73 19.50
CA ASP A 299 22.20 -2.54 18.87
C ASP A 299 23.24 -1.64 18.18
N ASP A 300 24.18 -1.17 19.02
CA ASP A 300 25.43 -0.51 18.69
C ASP A 300 26.12 -1.06 17.42
N LEU A 301 25.81 -0.46 16.26
CA LEU A 301 26.70 -0.46 15.08
C LEU A 301 28.07 0.17 15.40
N ALA A 302 28.21 0.83 16.56
CA ALA A 302 29.48 1.32 17.08
C ALA A 302 30.49 0.21 17.42
N SER A 303 30.08 -1.06 17.56
CA SER A 303 31.00 -2.19 17.77
C SER A 303 31.56 -2.82 16.49
N LEU A 304 31.11 -2.40 15.29
CA LEU A 304 31.57 -2.99 14.02
C LEU A 304 32.81 -2.31 13.43
N PHE A 305 33.15 -1.10 13.87
CA PHE A 305 34.40 -0.42 13.53
C PHE A 305 35.33 -0.47 14.74
N GLY A 306 35.95 -1.63 14.92
CA GLY A 306 36.98 -1.85 15.91
C GLY A 306 38.02 -0.73 15.88
N SER A 307 38.23 -0.11 17.04
CA SER A 307 39.38 0.73 17.32
C SER A 307 40.65 -0.13 17.25
N SER A 308 41.21 -0.25 16.05
CA SER A 308 42.60 -0.65 15.87
C SER A 308 43.47 0.51 16.37
N SER A 309 43.72 0.56 17.68
CA SER A 309 44.78 1.39 18.22
C SER A 309 46.11 0.78 17.77
N GLU A 310 46.76 1.49 16.85
CA GLU A 310 48.15 1.30 16.46
C GLU A 310 49.02 1.17 17.71
N ARG A 311 49.72 0.02 17.82
CA ARG A 311 50.93 -0.10 18.64
C ARG A 311 52.11 0.03 17.70
N GLU A 312 52.50 1.26 17.40
CA GLU A 312 53.87 1.60 17.05
C GLU A 312 54.55 2.11 18.33
N ASP A 313 55.66 1.46 18.70
CA ASP A 313 56.92 2.09 19.13
C ASP A 313 57.75 1.14 19.97
N GLY A 314 58.98 0.87 19.51
CA GLY A 314 59.91 0.03 20.25
C GLY A 314 61.27 -0.27 19.59
N ALA A 315 61.75 0.55 18.66
CA ALA A 315 63.16 0.63 18.28
C ALA A 315 63.39 2.02 17.71
N GLY A 316 64.32 2.85 18.16
CA GLY A 316 65.51 2.63 18.96
C GLY A 316 66.51 3.66 18.45
N GLU A 317 67.03 4.51 19.31
CA GLU A 317 68.10 5.48 19.03
C GLU A 317 68.57 5.94 20.42
N ASN A 318 69.83 6.20 20.75
CA ASN A 318 71.11 6.30 20.04
C ASN A 318 72.12 6.61 21.19
N VAL A 319 73.36 6.13 21.25
CA VAL A 319 74.57 6.70 20.62
C VAL A 319 75.72 6.87 21.63
N HIS A 320 76.88 6.38 21.20
CA HIS A 320 78.27 6.86 21.42
C HIS A 320 79.12 6.50 22.65
N ASN A 321 80.35 6.09 22.28
CA ASN A 321 81.71 6.47 22.73
C ASN A 321 81.93 6.54 24.25
N GLU A 322 82.94 5.90 24.85
CA GLU A 322 84.31 5.53 24.45
C GLU A 322 84.68 4.11 24.94
#